data_AF-A0A1Y6LWE8-F1
#
_entry.id   AF-A0A1Y6LWE8-F1
#
_cell.length_a   1.000
_cell.length_b   1.000
_cell.length_c   1.000
_cell.angle_alpha   90.00
_cell.angle_beta   90.00
_cell.angle_gamma   90.00
#
_symmetry.space_group_name_H-M   'P 1'
#
loop_
_entity.id
_entity.type
_entity.pdbx_description
1 polymer ?
#
loop_
_entity_poly.entity_id
_entity_poly.type
_entity_poly.pdbx_seq_one_letter_code
_entity_poly.pdbx_strand_id
1 'polypeptide(L)'
;MTSLFRFPKPRSLLHFVSLRTASEFITFTLLINKVTGFYGILALFTGYELNALQLTHYVYSVIVLVLGIYLMPSIRNPSRPLHNLALAWLYVLDTLVNAAYTALFGTAWFMVLSQHLQEPGKDSPIGGGAAGSGTIDDTAGFTSPEINATSVEITVKPAPGLLPGQQADAVAISQPGSLAGAVLESDMMTSIALLAMFSLIRVYFCIIVMSYARGILRQYVASTSASSAGFSESTSTDPTMAESPFTAGRVEGQGWKGALGRVMVKFPTKRYWLGREEFDGQSDWERATSGRFESGRQALKVKVPNQEVGVGERERRARSGTGPPPPLAPGSLGKKIPE
;
A
#
# COMPACT_ATOMS: atom_id res chain seq x y z
N MET A 1 6.98 23.87 12.89
CA MET A 1 7.46 23.61 11.52
C MET A 1 7.64 22.10 11.32
N THR A 2 6.68 21.40 10.72
CA THR A 2 6.81 20.04 10.12
C THR A 2 5.42 19.58 9.60
N SER A 3 4.85 20.35 8.66
CA SER A 3 3.59 19.97 7.99
C SER A 3 3.82 19.30 6.62
N LEU A 4 5.03 19.42 6.05
CA LEU A 4 5.25 19.05 4.64
C LEU A 4 5.28 17.55 4.32
N PHE A 5 5.47 16.66 5.30
CA PHE A 5 5.57 15.21 5.07
C PHE A 5 4.48 14.42 5.79
N ARG A 6 3.20 14.79 5.59
CA ARG A 6 2.08 13.93 5.99
C ARG A 6 1.90 12.83 4.95
N PHE A 7 2.10 11.58 5.37
CA PHE A 7 1.84 10.42 4.50
C PHE A 7 0.37 10.40 4.05
N PRO A 8 0.07 10.20 2.75
CA PRO A 8 -1.28 10.29 2.20
C PRO A 8 -2.23 9.23 2.77
N LYS A 9 -3.50 9.61 2.94
CA LYS A 9 -4.56 8.77 3.53
C LYS A 9 -5.85 8.86 2.69
N PRO A 10 -5.88 8.24 1.50
CA PRO A 10 -7.08 8.25 0.66
C PRO A 10 -8.24 7.52 1.36
N ARG A 11 -9.45 8.05 1.22
CA ARG A 11 -10.72 7.46 1.72
C ARG A 11 -11.44 6.58 0.70
N SER A 12 -11.01 6.64 -0.56
CA SER A 12 -11.64 5.98 -1.71
C SER A 12 -10.64 5.91 -2.85
N LEU A 13 -10.76 4.89 -3.70
CA LEU A 13 -10.02 4.81 -4.96
C LEU A 13 -10.73 5.67 -5.99
N LEU A 14 -9.99 6.61 -6.58
CA LEU A 14 -10.49 7.59 -7.57
C LEU A 14 -11.76 8.34 -7.14
N HIS A 15 -12.02 8.51 -5.84
CA HIS A 15 -13.25 9.12 -5.28
C HIS A 15 -14.56 8.34 -5.53
N PHE A 16 -14.54 7.23 -6.27
CA PHE A 16 -15.76 6.46 -6.61
C PHE A 16 -15.84 5.10 -5.92
N VAL A 17 -14.70 4.48 -5.60
CA VAL A 17 -14.67 3.08 -5.13
C VAL A 17 -14.27 3.02 -3.65
N SER A 18 -15.00 2.21 -2.86
CA SER A 18 -14.69 1.99 -1.45
C SER A 18 -13.30 1.38 -1.25
N LEU A 19 -12.61 1.69 -0.15
CA LEU A 19 -11.28 1.11 0.14
C LEU A 19 -11.30 -0.41 0.25
N ARG A 20 -12.41 -0.99 0.72
CA ARG A 20 -12.57 -2.44 0.79
C ARG A 20 -12.61 -3.05 -0.61
N THR A 21 -13.49 -2.53 -1.46
CA THR A 21 -13.63 -3.00 -2.85
C THR A 21 -12.32 -2.78 -3.62
N ALA A 22 -11.68 -1.62 -3.44
CA ALA A 22 -10.40 -1.31 -4.05
C ALA A 22 -9.30 -2.30 -3.61
N SER A 23 -9.18 -2.59 -2.31
CA SER A 23 -8.19 -3.55 -1.81
C SER A 23 -8.45 -4.98 -2.27
N GLU A 24 -9.72 -5.41 -2.41
CA GLU A 24 -10.05 -6.69 -3.03
C GLU A 24 -9.56 -6.73 -4.48
N PHE A 25 -9.91 -5.75 -5.31
CA PHE A 25 -9.48 -5.68 -6.71
C PHE A 25 -7.95 -5.64 -6.85
N ILE A 26 -7.28 -4.81 -6.06
CA ILE A 26 -5.81 -4.72 -6.07
C ILE A 26 -5.18 -6.08 -5.70
N THR A 27 -5.73 -6.76 -4.69
CA THR A 27 -5.25 -8.09 -4.28
C THR A 27 -5.50 -9.13 -5.37
N PHE A 28 -6.66 -9.12 -6.03
CA PHE A 28 -6.93 -10.00 -7.17
C PHE A 28 -5.95 -9.78 -8.32
N THR A 29 -5.68 -8.53 -8.69
CA THR A 29 -4.69 -8.18 -9.72
C THR A 29 -3.29 -8.66 -9.33
N LEU A 30 -2.91 -8.53 -8.05
CA LEU A 30 -1.65 -9.09 -7.54
C LEU A 30 -1.63 -10.61 -7.71
N LEU A 31 -2.68 -11.34 -7.32
CA LEU A 31 -2.72 -12.80 -7.45
C LEU A 31 -2.62 -13.24 -8.91
N ILE A 32 -3.37 -12.62 -9.82
CA ILE A 32 -3.29 -12.91 -11.26
C ILE A 32 -1.86 -12.68 -11.77
N ASN A 33 -1.23 -11.56 -11.36
CA ASN A 33 0.16 -11.28 -11.69
C ASN A 33 1.13 -12.36 -11.15
N LYS A 34 0.89 -12.90 -9.95
CA LYS A 34 1.76 -13.95 -9.40
C LYS A 34 1.53 -15.32 -10.03
N VAL A 35 0.32 -15.61 -10.54
CA VAL A 35 0.04 -16.86 -11.27
C VAL A 35 0.86 -16.95 -12.57
N THR A 36 1.13 -15.82 -13.24
CA THR A 36 2.02 -15.85 -14.42
C THR A 36 3.46 -16.23 -14.05
N GLY A 37 3.93 -15.85 -12.86
CA GLY A 37 5.22 -16.31 -12.32
C GLY A 37 5.26 -17.81 -12.02
N PHE A 38 4.14 -18.41 -11.58
CA PHE A 38 4.03 -19.86 -11.43
C PHE A 38 4.15 -20.59 -12.77
N TYR A 39 3.56 -20.05 -13.83
CA TYR A 39 3.73 -20.58 -15.19
C TYR A 39 5.20 -20.54 -15.64
N GLY A 40 5.96 -19.50 -15.26
CA GLY A 40 7.39 -19.42 -15.54
C GLY A 40 8.22 -20.57 -14.95
N ILE A 41 7.82 -21.11 -13.79
CA ILE A 41 8.48 -22.30 -13.21
C ILE A 41 8.16 -23.56 -14.01
N LEU A 42 6.96 -23.67 -14.60
CA LEU A 42 6.60 -24.83 -15.42
C LEU A 42 7.48 -24.96 -16.67
N ALA A 43 8.02 -23.85 -17.17
CA ALA A 43 8.95 -23.85 -18.29
C ALA A 43 10.27 -24.62 -18.01
N LEU A 44 10.66 -24.78 -16.73
CA LEU A 44 11.78 -25.65 -16.37
C LEU A 44 11.53 -27.11 -16.73
N PHE A 45 10.29 -27.58 -16.56
CA PHE A 45 9.92 -28.97 -16.85
C PHE A 45 9.84 -29.26 -18.35
N THR A 46 9.80 -28.22 -19.19
CA THR A 46 9.84 -28.35 -20.65
C THR A 46 11.26 -28.28 -21.22
N GLY A 47 12.30 -28.18 -20.36
CA GLY A 47 13.70 -28.18 -20.76
C GLY A 47 14.30 -26.79 -21.04
N TYR A 48 13.67 -25.71 -20.57
CA TYR A 48 14.23 -24.37 -20.69
C TYR A 48 15.35 -24.13 -19.66
N GLU A 49 16.51 -23.67 -20.10
CA GLU A 49 17.62 -23.28 -19.21
C GLU A 49 17.34 -21.91 -18.58
N LEU A 50 16.79 -21.89 -17.36
CA LEU A 50 16.57 -20.63 -16.64
C LEU A 50 17.86 -20.10 -16.02
N ASN A 51 18.06 -18.80 -16.18
CA ASN A 51 19.07 -18.07 -15.41
C ASN A 51 18.68 -18.03 -13.91
N ALA A 52 19.67 -18.07 -13.02
CA ALA A 52 19.49 -18.01 -11.57
C ALA A 52 18.62 -16.82 -11.10
N LEU A 53 18.75 -15.66 -11.74
CA LEU A 53 17.96 -14.47 -11.41
C LEU A 53 16.46 -14.63 -11.77
N GLN A 54 16.17 -15.30 -12.89
CA GLN A 54 14.79 -15.62 -13.27
C GLN A 54 14.18 -16.63 -12.31
N LEU A 55 14.96 -17.65 -11.91
CA LEU A 55 14.53 -18.64 -10.93
C LEU A 55 14.17 -17.95 -9.59
N THR A 56 15.00 -17.04 -9.10
CA THR A 56 14.71 -16.33 -7.83
C THR A 56 13.45 -15.47 -7.93
N HIS A 57 13.20 -14.82 -9.07
CA HIS A 57 11.98 -14.04 -9.29
C HIS A 57 10.72 -14.93 -9.29
N TYR A 58 10.79 -16.09 -9.91
CA TYR A 58 9.66 -17.03 -9.95
C TYR A 58 9.38 -17.69 -8.60
N VAL A 59 10.42 -18.15 -7.89
CA VAL A 59 10.29 -18.72 -6.53
C VAL A 59 9.67 -17.68 -5.59
N TYR A 60 10.15 -16.43 -5.65
CA TYR A 60 9.57 -15.31 -4.92
C TYR A 60 8.08 -15.10 -5.26
N SER A 61 7.73 -15.12 -6.55
CA SER A 61 6.35 -14.93 -7.00
C SER A 61 5.41 -16.02 -6.47
N VAL A 62 5.85 -17.27 -6.35
CA VAL A 62 5.07 -18.36 -5.73
C VAL A 62 4.87 -18.14 -4.24
N ILE A 63 5.91 -17.70 -3.51
CA ILE A 63 5.78 -17.37 -2.08
C ILE A 63 4.74 -16.28 -1.87
N VAL A 64 4.80 -15.21 -2.67
CA VAL A 64 3.82 -14.11 -2.61
C VAL A 64 2.42 -14.60 -3.01
N LEU A 65 2.28 -15.50 -3.98
CA LEU A 65 1.01 -16.10 -4.36
C LEU A 65 0.37 -16.85 -3.18
N VAL A 66 1.11 -17.77 -2.56
CA VAL A 66 0.64 -18.58 -1.43
C VAL A 66 0.25 -17.68 -0.25
N LEU A 67 1.11 -16.72 0.08
CA LEU A 67 0.86 -15.79 1.18
C LEU A 67 -0.33 -14.86 0.86
N GLY A 68 -0.47 -14.42 -0.38
CA GLY A 68 -1.59 -13.62 -0.86
C GLY A 68 -2.93 -14.37 -0.73
N ILE A 69 -3.00 -15.63 -1.16
CA ILE A 69 -4.19 -16.48 -1.03
C ILE A 69 -4.55 -16.67 0.46
N TYR A 70 -3.54 -16.90 1.31
CA TYR A 70 -3.76 -17.07 2.75
C TYR A 70 -4.26 -15.78 3.44
N LEU A 71 -3.77 -14.62 3.04
CA LEU A 71 -4.11 -13.34 3.66
C LEU A 71 -5.38 -12.71 3.10
N MET A 72 -5.72 -12.96 1.84
CA MET A 72 -6.86 -12.36 1.15
C MET A 72 -8.20 -12.41 1.91
N PRO A 73 -8.57 -13.51 2.61
CA PRO A 73 -9.81 -13.56 3.40
C PRO A 73 -9.89 -12.49 4.50
N SER A 74 -8.77 -11.90 4.92
CA SER A 74 -8.75 -10.85 5.95
C SER A 74 -9.46 -9.57 5.52
N ILE A 75 -9.52 -9.28 4.22
CA ILE A 75 -10.24 -8.10 3.67
C ILE A 75 -11.75 -8.22 3.95
N ARG A 76 -12.26 -9.46 3.94
CA ARG A 76 -13.66 -9.75 4.24
C ARG A 76 -13.91 -9.89 5.74
N ASN A 77 -12.89 -10.30 6.50
CA ASN A 77 -12.98 -10.55 7.94
C ASN A 77 -12.06 -9.60 8.73
N PRO A 78 -12.54 -8.39 9.08
CA PRO A 78 -11.71 -7.37 9.74
C PRO A 78 -11.32 -7.71 11.19
N SER A 79 -11.82 -8.82 11.74
CA SER A 79 -11.52 -9.29 13.10
C SER A 79 -10.05 -9.64 13.33
N ARG A 80 -9.24 -9.77 12.27
CA ARG A 80 -7.81 -10.11 12.34
C ARG A 80 -6.95 -8.93 11.87
N PRO A 81 -6.57 -8.01 12.78
CA PRO A 81 -5.85 -6.80 12.40
C PRO A 81 -4.44 -7.09 11.87
N LEU A 82 -3.76 -8.12 12.39
CA LEU A 82 -2.42 -8.50 11.93
C LEU A 82 -2.43 -9.02 10.50
N HIS A 83 -3.40 -9.86 10.13
CA HIS A 83 -3.51 -10.41 8.78
C HIS A 83 -3.77 -9.31 7.75
N ASN A 84 -4.64 -8.35 8.06
CA ASN A 84 -4.87 -7.19 7.19
C ASN A 84 -3.62 -6.30 7.06
N LEU A 85 -2.91 -6.09 8.16
CA LEU A 85 -1.64 -5.35 8.13
C LEU A 85 -0.58 -6.10 7.31
N ALA A 86 -0.51 -7.42 7.45
CA ALA A 86 0.38 -8.30 6.68
C ALA A 86 0.10 -8.26 5.19
N LEU A 87 -1.17 -8.24 4.80
CA LEU A 87 -1.55 -8.11 3.40
C LEU A 87 -1.08 -6.79 2.79
N ALA A 88 -1.24 -5.68 3.52
CA ALA A 88 -0.77 -4.37 3.05
C ALA A 88 0.75 -4.34 2.86
N TRP A 89 1.49 -4.88 3.82
CA TRP A 89 2.94 -4.98 3.72
C TRP A 89 3.41 -5.95 2.65
N LEU A 90 2.70 -7.06 2.42
CA LEU A 90 2.97 -7.97 1.33
C LEU A 90 2.91 -7.23 -0.01
N TYR A 91 1.88 -6.42 -0.24
CA TYR A 91 1.73 -5.64 -1.47
C TYR A 91 2.85 -4.60 -1.64
N VAL A 92 3.23 -3.91 -0.55
CA VAL A 92 4.33 -2.93 -0.57
C VAL A 92 5.66 -3.60 -0.89
N LEU A 93 5.98 -4.71 -0.21
CA LEU A 93 7.20 -5.45 -0.44
C LEU A 93 7.23 -6.05 -1.84
N ASP A 94 6.11 -6.57 -2.34
CA ASP A 94 5.99 -7.03 -3.72
C ASP A 94 6.25 -5.92 -4.72
N THR A 95 5.72 -4.73 -4.49
CA THR A 95 5.98 -3.59 -5.36
C THR A 95 7.47 -3.21 -5.36
N LEU A 96 8.14 -3.20 -4.21
CA LEU A 96 9.57 -2.90 -4.11
C LEU A 96 10.45 -3.96 -4.76
N VAL A 97 10.15 -5.24 -4.54
CA VAL A 97 10.91 -6.35 -5.13
C VAL A 97 10.73 -6.34 -6.65
N ASN A 98 9.50 -6.20 -7.17
CA ASN A 98 9.31 -6.10 -8.61
C ASN A 98 9.99 -4.87 -9.19
N ALA A 99 9.97 -3.71 -8.52
CA ALA A 99 10.70 -2.53 -8.98
C ALA A 99 12.21 -2.78 -9.05
N ALA A 100 12.78 -3.50 -8.07
CA ALA A 100 14.19 -3.87 -8.09
C ALA A 100 14.51 -4.81 -9.27
N TYR A 101 13.71 -5.85 -9.50
CA TYR A 101 13.88 -6.74 -10.65
C TYR A 101 13.71 -6.01 -11.98
N THR A 102 12.74 -5.09 -12.09
CA THR A 102 12.58 -4.23 -13.27
C THR A 102 13.80 -3.34 -13.49
N ALA A 103 14.38 -2.77 -12.43
CA ALA A 103 15.58 -1.93 -12.54
C ALA A 103 16.82 -2.75 -12.93
N LEU A 104 17.00 -3.94 -12.36
CA LEU A 104 18.07 -4.86 -12.72
C LEU A 104 17.96 -5.29 -14.18
N PHE A 105 16.76 -5.69 -14.61
CA PHE A 105 16.49 -6.03 -16.00
C PHE A 105 16.76 -4.85 -16.94
N GLY A 106 16.25 -3.65 -16.61
CA GLY A 106 16.48 -2.45 -17.41
C GLY A 106 17.95 -2.08 -17.52
N THR A 107 18.74 -2.27 -16.45
CA THR A 107 20.17 -2.00 -16.44
C THR A 107 20.94 -3.02 -17.27
N ALA A 108 20.65 -4.32 -17.09
CA ALA A 108 21.25 -5.38 -17.89
C ALA A 108 20.92 -5.19 -19.38
N TRP A 109 19.66 -4.86 -19.68
CA TRP A 109 19.24 -4.59 -21.04
C TRP A 109 19.97 -3.38 -21.65
N PHE A 110 20.06 -2.28 -20.89
CA PHE A 110 20.81 -1.11 -21.35
C PHE A 110 22.30 -1.38 -21.61
N MET A 111 22.92 -2.23 -20.80
CA MET A 111 24.31 -2.66 -21.02
C MET A 111 24.46 -3.43 -22.33
N VAL A 112 23.60 -4.43 -22.58
CA VAL A 112 23.61 -5.20 -23.84
C VAL A 112 23.37 -4.26 -25.03
N LEU A 113 22.38 -3.37 -24.95
CA LEU A 113 22.12 -2.37 -26.01
C LEU A 113 23.34 -1.48 -26.30
N SER A 114 24.04 -1.01 -25.25
CA SER A 114 25.24 -0.17 -25.40
C SER A 114 26.40 -0.88 -26.10
N GLN A 115 26.50 -2.21 -25.91
CA GLN A 115 27.54 -3.04 -26.52
C GLN A 115 27.28 -3.22 -28.02
N HIS A 116 26.02 -3.51 -28.42
CA HIS A 116 25.66 -3.61 -29.84
C HIS A 116 25.85 -2.30 -30.62
N LEU A 117 25.72 -1.14 -29.95
CA LEU A 117 25.97 0.16 -30.57
C LEU A 117 27.46 0.50 -30.72
N GLN A 118 28.36 -0.08 -29.91
CA GLN A 118 29.79 0.22 -29.94
C GLN A 118 30.62 -0.73 -30.82
N GLU A 119 30.25 -2.01 -30.90
CA GLU A 119 30.94 -3.01 -31.74
C GLU A 119 29.94 -3.88 -32.52
N PRO A 120 29.37 -3.39 -33.65
CA PRO A 120 28.48 -4.19 -34.47
C PRO A 120 29.22 -5.39 -35.06
N GLY A 121 28.77 -6.62 -34.73
CA GLY A 121 29.22 -7.87 -35.36
C GLY A 121 30.46 -8.53 -34.74
N LYS A 122 30.84 -8.19 -33.50
CA LYS A 122 31.89 -8.90 -32.77
C LYS A 122 31.33 -9.50 -31.50
N ASP A 123 31.32 -10.83 -31.40
CA ASP A 123 30.99 -11.56 -30.18
C ASP A 123 32.04 -11.23 -29.12
N SER A 124 31.76 -10.22 -28.30
CA SER A 124 32.72 -9.71 -27.32
C SER A 124 32.58 -10.45 -25.97
N PRO A 125 33.69 -10.64 -25.23
CA PRO A 125 33.81 -11.68 -24.18
C PRO A 125 33.08 -11.35 -22.86
N ILE A 126 32.36 -10.23 -22.80
CA ILE A 126 31.73 -9.67 -21.60
C ILE A 126 30.22 -9.94 -21.57
N GLY A 127 29.67 -10.67 -22.56
CA GLY A 127 28.28 -11.15 -22.59
C GLY A 127 27.84 -12.01 -21.39
N GLY A 128 28.75 -12.36 -20.48
CA GLY A 128 28.47 -13.08 -19.23
C GLY A 128 28.44 -12.23 -17.95
N GLY A 129 28.73 -10.92 -18.01
CA GLY A 129 28.94 -10.11 -16.80
C GLY A 129 27.68 -9.47 -16.19
N ALA A 130 26.70 -9.10 -17.00
CA ALA A 130 25.45 -8.49 -16.52
C ALA A 130 24.44 -9.58 -16.15
N ALA A 131 23.85 -9.49 -14.96
CA ALA A 131 22.87 -10.46 -14.50
C ALA A 131 21.62 -10.45 -15.41
N GLY A 132 21.44 -11.52 -16.19
CA GLY A 132 20.36 -11.61 -17.20
C GLY A 132 20.82 -11.52 -18.65
N SER A 133 22.11 -11.25 -18.91
CA SER A 133 22.66 -11.04 -20.26
C SER A 133 22.40 -12.23 -21.21
N GLY A 134 22.70 -13.47 -20.79
CA GLY A 134 22.48 -14.66 -21.63
C GLY A 134 21.01 -14.84 -22.04
N THR A 135 20.06 -14.58 -21.14
CA THR A 135 18.63 -14.70 -21.45
C THR A 135 18.13 -13.59 -22.37
N ILE A 136 18.76 -12.41 -22.35
CA ILE A 136 18.38 -11.28 -23.20
C ILE A 136 18.85 -11.56 -24.62
N ASP A 137 20.07 -12.04 -24.79
CA ASP A 137 20.63 -12.38 -26.10
C ASP A 137 19.84 -13.53 -26.78
N ASP A 138 19.49 -14.58 -26.02
CA ASP A 138 18.76 -15.73 -26.54
C ASP A 138 17.26 -15.44 -26.84
N THR A 139 16.65 -14.46 -26.15
CA THR A 139 15.20 -14.20 -26.25
C THR A 139 14.88 -12.98 -27.11
N ALA A 140 15.75 -11.99 -27.16
CA ALA A 140 15.54 -10.75 -27.89
C ALA A 140 16.23 -10.82 -29.27
N GLY A 141 15.57 -11.43 -30.25
CA GLY A 141 16.06 -11.57 -31.64
C GLY A 141 16.25 -10.26 -32.42
N PHE A 142 16.15 -9.10 -31.77
CA PHE A 142 16.46 -7.78 -32.33
C PHE A 142 17.81 -7.24 -31.82
N THR A 143 18.42 -7.91 -30.85
CA THR A 143 19.64 -7.45 -30.17
C THR A 143 20.88 -8.07 -30.81
N SER A 144 20.77 -9.31 -31.27
CA SER A 144 21.78 -10.06 -32.02
C SER A 144 21.31 -10.39 -33.46
N PRO A 145 21.18 -9.40 -34.37
CA PRO A 145 20.95 -9.69 -35.79
C PRO A 145 22.22 -10.29 -36.41
N GLU A 146 22.12 -11.47 -37.04
CA GLU A 146 23.24 -12.09 -37.76
C GLU A 146 23.81 -11.18 -38.87
N ILE A 147 23.00 -10.25 -39.40
CA ILE A 147 23.39 -9.22 -40.38
C ILE A 147 22.72 -7.89 -40.03
N ASN A 148 23.49 -6.91 -39.57
CA ASN A 148 23.01 -5.55 -39.29
C ASN A 148 23.31 -4.62 -40.49
N ALA A 149 22.36 -4.49 -41.42
CA ALA A 149 22.49 -3.62 -42.59
C ALA A 149 21.46 -2.48 -42.54
N THR A 150 21.90 -1.23 -42.35
CA THR A 150 21.00 -0.05 -42.39
C THR A 150 20.66 0.37 -43.82
N SER A 151 21.53 0.03 -44.77
CA SER A 151 21.29 0.06 -46.20
C SER A 151 22.12 -1.05 -46.85
N VAL A 152 21.60 -1.63 -47.93
CA VAL A 152 22.32 -2.62 -48.74
C VAL A 152 22.76 -1.90 -50.01
N GLU A 153 24.04 -1.52 -50.07
CA GLU A 153 24.62 -1.01 -51.31
C GLU A 153 25.08 -2.19 -52.17
N ILE A 154 24.36 -2.42 -53.27
CA ILE A 154 24.68 -3.49 -54.23
C ILE A 154 25.82 -3.00 -55.11
N THR A 155 27.06 -3.34 -54.76
CA THR A 155 28.21 -3.06 -55.62
C THR A 155 28.39 -4.21 -56.60
N VAL A 156 28.08 -3.99 -57.88
CA VAL A 156 28.30 -4.98 -58.93
C VAL A 156 29.76 -4.92 -59.36
N LYS A 157 30.57 -5.93 -59.00
CA LYS A 157 31.93 -6.09 -59.54
C LYS A 157 31.91 -7.12 -60.67
N PRO A 158 32.52 -6.85 -61.83
CA PRO A 158 32.63 -7.86 -62.89
C PRO A 158 33.53 -9.01 -62.42
N ALA A 159 33.00 -10.23 -62.43
CA ALA A 159 33.78 -11.42 -62.10
C ALA A 159 34.86 -11.66 -63.18
N PRO A 160 36.12 -11.96 -62.84
CA PRO A 160 37.14 -12.31 -63.82
C PRO A 160 36.86 -13.72 -64.39
N GLY A 161 36.40 -13.78 -65.64
CA GLY A 161 36.12 -15.03 -66.36
C GLY A 161 35.45 -14.81 -67.73
N LEU A 162 35.46 -15.82 -68.59
CA LEU A 162 35.03 -15.76 -70.00
C LEU A 162 33.50 -15.72 -70.21
N LEU A 163 32.71 -15.73 -69.11
CA LEU A 163 31.25 -15.68 -69.13
C LEU A 163 30.79 -14.55 -68.18
N PRO A 164 29.95 -13.60 -68.65
CA PRO A 164 29.57 -12.43 -67.85
C PRO A 164 28.50 -12.81 -66.81
N GLY A 165 28.94 -13.36 -65.67
CA GLY A 165 28.15 -13.44 -64.45
C GLY A 165 28.41 -12.21 -63.59
N GLN A 166 27.36 -11.48 -63.21
CA GLN A 166 27.46 -10.37 -62.24
C GLN A 166 27.51 -10.95 -60.83
N GLN A 167 28.57 -10.66 -60.07
CA GLN A 167 28.66 -10.98 -58.65
C GLN A 167 28.32 -9.72 -57.86
N ALA A 168 27.30 -9.82 -56.99
CA ALA A 168 26.83 -8.75 -56.13
C ALA A 168 27.27 -9.05 -54.70
N ASP A 169 28.15 -8.21 -54.15
CA ASP A 169 28.52 -8.24 -52.73
C ASP A 169 27.77 -7.12 -52.02
N ALA A 170 27.03 -7.48 -50.95
CA ALA A 170 26.35 -6.53 -50.08
C ALA A 170 27.32 -6.03 -49.00
N VAL A 171 27.59 -4.73 -48.96
CA VAL A 171 28.38 -4.09 -47.90
C VAL A 171 27.42 -3.36 -46.97
N ALA A 172 27.39 -3.76 -45.69
CA ALA A 172 26.62 -3.09 -44.66
C ALA A 172 27.35 -1.83 -44.16
N ILE A 173 26.66 -0.70 -44.13
CA ILE A 173 27.16 0.56 -43.57
C ILE A 173 26.46 0.79 -42.22
N SER A 174 27.21 0.99 -41.14
CA SER A 174 26.67 1.31 -39.80
C SER A 174 27.17 2.68 -39.35
N GLN A 175 26.27 3.61 -39.00
CA GLN A 175 26.64 4.91 -38.43
C GLN A 175 26.79 4.82 -36.89
N PRO A 176 27.76 5.53 -36.29
CA PRO A 176 27.92 5.58 -34.84
C PRO A 176 26.85 6.49 -34.20
N GLY A 177 25.80 5.89 -33.62
CA GLY A 177 24.80 6.60 -32.83
C GLY A 177 25.28 6.85 -31.40
N SER A 178 25.01 8.03 -30.84
CA SER A 178 25.28 8.28 -29.42
C SER A 178 24.27 7.57 -28.51
N LEU A 179 24.73 7.02 -27.39
CA LEU A 179 23.91 6.32 -26.39
C LEU A 179 22.70 7.14 -25.91
N ALA A 180 22.89 8.45 -25.74
CA ALA A 180 21.80 9.36 -25.37
C ALA A 180 20.78 9.54 -26.50
N GLY A 181 21.22 9.52 -27.77
CA GLY A 181 20.35 9.56 -28.94
C GLY A 181 19.51 8.30 -29.12
N ALA A 182 20.08 7.12 -28.85
CA ALA A 182 19.36 5.84 -28.95
C ALA A 182 18.24 5.68 -27.89
N VAL A 183 18.41 6.27 -26.70
CA VAL A 183 17.35 6.30 -25.66
C VAL A 183 16.28 7.35 -25.96
N LEU A 184 16.66 8.44 -26.60
CA LEU A 184 15.75 9.53 -26.99
C LEU A 184 15.07 9.28 -28.35
N GLU A 185 15.29 8.14 -28.98
CA GLU A 185 14.54 7.70 -30.13
C GLU A 185 13.09 7.41 -29.72
N SER A 186 12.12 7.77 -30.58
CA SER A 186 10.69 7.81 -30.24
C SER A 186 10.14 6.48 -29.72
N ASP A 187 10.72 5.37 -30.16
CA ASP A 187 10.23 4.02 -29.90
C ASP A 187 10.56 3.54 -28.48
N MET A 188 11.67 4.00 -27.88
CA MET A 188 12.05 3.65 -26.51
C MET A 188 11.39 4.57 -25.46
N MET A 189 11.11 5.83 -25.81
CA MET A 189 10.50 6.80 -24.90
C MET A 189 9.08 6.40 -24.47
N THR A 190 8.28 5.88 -25.39
CA THR A 190 6.90 5.43 -25.11
C THR A 190 6.90 4.26 -24.13
N SER A 191 7.77 3.28 -24.34
CA SER A 191 7.92 2.11 -23.48
C SER A 191 8.37 2.47 -22.06
N ILE A 192 9.36 3.36 -21.93
CA ILE A 192 9.83 3.86 -20.62
C ILE A 192 8.74 4.68 -19.91
N ALA A 193 8.01 5.52 -20.65
CA ALA A 193 6.91 6.31 -20.09
C ALA A 193 5.78 5.43 -19.56
N LEU A 194 5.38 4.39 -20.31
CA LEU A 194 4.39 3.42 -19.87
C LEU A 194 4.87 2.65 -18.64
N LEU A 195 6.14 2.24 -18.60
CA LEU A 195 6.72 1.57 -17.43
C LEU A 195 6.68 2.46 -16.18
N ALA A 196 7.07 3.73 -16.32
CA ALA A 196 7.01 4.71 -15.25
C ALA A 196 5.57 4.96 -14.78
N MET A 197 4.63 5.11 -15.72
CA MET A 197 3.21 5.27 -15.41
C MET A 197 2.65 4.07 -14.64
N PHE A 198 2.92 2.84 -15.08
CA PHE A 198 2.48 1.64 -14.37
C PHE A 198 3.13 1.49 -13.00
N SER A 199 4.40 1.89 -12.86
CA SER A 199 5.09 1.94 -11.56
C SER A 199 4.41 2.91 -10.59
N LEU A 200 4.06 4.12 -11.06
CA LEU A 200 3.32 5.10 -10.26
C LEU A 200 1.94 4.60 -9.85
N ILE A 201 1.23 3.91 -10.75
CA ILE A 201 -0.06 3.27 -10.43
C ILE A 201 0.11 2.24 -9.30
N ARG A 202 1.16 1.42 -9.33
CA ARG A 202 1.44 0.46 -8.24
C ARG A 202 1.75 1.17 -6.92
N VAL A 203 2.52 2.26 -6.94
CA VAL A 203 2.76 3.09 -5.75
C VAL A 203 1.45 3.65 -5.19
N TYR A 204 0.54 4.12 -6.05
CA TYR A 204 -0.79 4.56 -5.63
C TYR A 204 -1.59 3.41 -4.98
N PHE A 205 -1.57 2.22 -5.57
CA PHE A 205 -2.22 1.04 -4.99
C PHE A 205 -1.63 0.65 -3.63
N CYS A 206 -0.31 0.78 -3.41
CA CYS A 206 0.30 0.61 -2.09
C CYS A 206 -0.35 1.55 -1.05
N ILE A 207 -0.53 2.83 -1.40
CA ILE A 207 -1.14 3.82 -0.50
C ILE A 207 -2.59 3.43 -0.19
N ILE A 208 -3.35 2.94 -1.17
CA ILE A 208 -4.74 2.50 -1.00
C ILE A 208 -4.85 1.29 -0.07
N VAL A 209 -4.02 0.26 -0.26
CA VAL A 209 -4.06 -0.93 0.60
C VAL A 209 -3.59 -0.60 2.01
N MET A 210 -2.58 0.27 2.17
CA MET A 210 -2.17 0.76 3.49
C MET A 210 -3.24 1.59 4.18
N SER A 211 -3.97 2.44 3.46
CA SER A 211 -5.06 3.24 4.05
C SER A 211 -6.22 2.35 4.50
N TYR A 212 -6.55 1.31 3.73
CA TYR A 212 -7.51 0.30 4.13
C TYR A 212 -7.08 -0.45 5.40
N ALA A 213 -5.85 -0.96 5.45
CA ALA A 213 -5.32 -1.68 6.61
C ALA A 213 -5.27 -0.79 7.87
N ARG A 214 -4.92 0.49 7.71
CA ARG A 214 -5.02 1.49 8.79
C ARG A 214 -6.46 1.62 9.29
N GLY A 215 -7.44 1.72 8.40
CA GLY A 215 -8.86 1.79 8.77
C GLY A 215 -9.29 0.61 9.63
N ILE A 216 -8.95 -0.61 9.22
CA ILE A 216 -9.22 -1.84 9.98
C ILE A 216 -8.52 -1.85 11.33
N LEU A 217 -7.23 -1.47 11.37
CA LEU A 217 -6.46 -1.41 12.60
C LEU A 217 -7.09 -0.45 13.62
N ARG A 218 -7.55 0.73 13.18
CA ARG A 218 -8.18 1.71 14.07
C ARG A 218 -9.58 1.32 14.49
N GLN A 219 -10.35 0.71 13.59
CA GLN A 219 -11.66 0.15 13.94
C GLN A 219 -11.51 -0.94 15.01
N TYR A 220 -10.51 -1.81 14.88
CA TYR A 220 -10.21 -2.85 15.86
C TYR A 220 -9.79 -2.27 17.22
N VAL A 221 -8.95 -1.24 17.23
CA VAL A 221 -8.56 -0.58 18.49
C VAL A 221 -9.78 0.09 19.13
N ALA A 222 -10.62 0.77 18.36
CA ALA A 222 -11.84 1.41 18.86
C ALA A 222 -12.84 0.41 19.45
N SER A 223 -13.08 -0.72 18.77
CA SER A 223 -14.00 -1.77 19.26
C SER A 223 -13.45 -2.46 20.52
N THR A 224 -12.15 -2.73 20.56
CA THR A 224 -11.50 -3.35 21.73
C THR A 224 -11.52 -2.39 22.92
N SER A 225 -11.19 -1.11 22.73
CA SER A 225 -11.19 -0.12 23.81
C SER A 225 -12.58 0.14 24.40
N ALA A 226 -13.64 0.09 23.59
CA ALA A 226 -15.02 0.19 24.08
C ALA A 226 -15.40 -1.02 24.97
N SER A 227 -14.92 -2.22 24.63
CA SER A 227 -15.16 -3.43 25.43
C SER A 227 -14.31 -3.51 26.70
N SER A 228 -13.14 -2.86 26.74
CA SER A 228 -12.18 -2.90 27.85
C SER A 228 -12.24 -1.68 28.77
N ALA A 229 -13.35 -0.94 28.79
CA ALA A 229 -13.53 0.34 29.50
C ALA A 229 -13.28 0.31 31.02
N GLY A 230 -13.02 -0.86 31.62
CA GLY A 230 -12.68 -1.02 33.03
C GLY A 230 -11.25 -1.46 33.35
N PHE A 231 -10.37 -1.71 32.35
CA PHE A 231 -9.08 -2.37 32.60
C PHE A 231 -7.85 -1.82 31.86
N SER A 232 -7.98 -0.79 31.01
CA SER A 232 -6.81 -0.24 30.29
C SER A 232 -6.25 0.99 30.98
N GLU A 233 -5.15 0.83 31.71
CA GLU A 233 -4.26 1.92 32.07
C GLU A 233 -3.59 2.43 30.79
N SER A 234 -4.02 3.60 30.31
CA SER A 234 -3.54 4.16 29.04
C SER A 234 -2.06 4.54 29.18
N THR A 235 -1.16 3.67 28.70
CA THR A 235 0.30 3.95 28.67
C THR A 235 0.67 5.02 27.62
N SER A 236 -0.26 5.48 26.80
CA SER A 236 -0.03 6.54 25.82
C SER A 236 -0.11 7.92 26.46
N THR A 237 1.03 8.61 26.57
CA THR A 237 1.14 9.99 27.07
C THR A 237 0.53 11.04 26.12
N ASP A 238 0.25 10.68 24.86
CA ASP A 238 -0.33 11.56 23.84
C ASP A 238 -1.82 11.20 23.59
N PRO A 239 -2.78 12.10 23.88
CA PRO A 239 -4.21 11.85 23.68
C PRO A 239 -4.62 11.72 22.21
N THR A 240 -3.72 12.07 21.27
CA THR A 240 -3.96 11.95 19.82
C THR A 240 -3.53 10.60 19.25
N MET A 241 -3.00 9.68 20.09
CA MET A 241 -2.49 8.38 19.67
C MET A 241 -3.31 7.25 20.28
N ALA A 242 -3.78 6.33 19.43
CA ALA A 242 -4.40 5.10 19.88
C ALA A 242 -3.34 4.11 20.43
N GLU A 243 -3.70 3.33 21.45
CA GLU A 243 -2.82 2.28 21.96
C GLU A 243 -2.60 1.20 20.89
N SER A 244 -1.37 0.69 20.79
CA SER A 244 -1.07 -0.37 19.83
C SER A 244 -1.73 -1.68 20.27
N PRO A 245 -2.46 -2.38 19.38
CA PRO A 245 -3.02 -3.69 19.71
C PRO A 245 -1.95 -4.77 19.89
N PHE A 246 -0.71 -4.50 19.46
CA PHE A 246 0.42 -5.43 19.48
C PHE A 246 1.35 -5.27 20.72
N THR A 247 0.94 -4.47 21.71
CA THR A 247 1.71 -4.27 22.95
C THR A 247 1.75 -5.56 23.78
N ALA A 248 2.89 -5.82 24.44
CA ALA A 248 3.02 -6.96 25.35
C ALA A 248 1.98 -6.81 26.48
N GLY A 249 1.10 -7.80 26.62
CA GLY A 249 -0.04 -7.77 27.56
C GLY A 249 -1.41 -7.88 26.90
N ARG A 250 -1.54 -7.54 25.60
CA ARG A 250 -2.77 -7.80 24.83
C ARG A 250 -2.70 -9.13 24.08
N VAL A 251 -3.86 -9.74 23.82
CA VAL A 251 -3.98 -11.05 23.14
C VAL A 251 -3.26 -11.06 21.78
N GLU A 252 -3.42 -10.00 20.99
CA GLU A 252 -2.76 -9.85 19.68
C GLU A 252 -1.26 -9.48 19.77
N GLY A 253 -0.79 -9.10 20.96
CA GLY A 253 0.60 -8.70 21.22
C GLY A 253 1.51 -9.82 21.71
N GLN A 254 0.97 -11.02 21.93
CA GLN A 254 1.72 -12.16 22.44
C GLN A 254 2.53 -12.89 21.35
N GLY A 255 3.67 -13.44 21.75
CA GLY A 255 4.55 -14.24 20.89
C GLY A 255 5.14 -13.50 19.69
N TRP A 256 5.52 -14.27 18.67
CA TRP A 256 6.16 -13.77 17.45
C TRP A 256 5.22 -12.89 16.61
N LYS A 257 3.90 -13.14 16.67
CA LYS A 257 2.87 -12.36 15.96
C LYS A 257 2.83 -10.91 16.47
N GLY A 258 2.81 -10.74 17.79
CA GLY A 258 2.89 -9.40 18.38
C GLY A 258 4.20 -8.69 18.07
N ALA A 259 5.33 -9.42 18.04
CA ALA A 259 6.63 -8.85 17.64
C ALA A 259 6.60 -8.34 16.19
N LEU A 260 6.04 -9.13 15.26
CA LEU A 260 5.85 -8.74 13.88
C LEU A 260 4.94 -7.50 13.77
N GLY A 261 3.77 -7.51 14.42
CA GLY A 261 2.85 -6.37 14.41
C GLY A 261 3.49 -5.07 14.92
N ARG A 262 4.32 -5.15 15.98
CA ARG A 262 5.09 -4.00 16.48
C ARG A 262 6.09 -3.46 15.46
N VAL A 263 6.73 -4.32 14.68
CA VAL A 263 7.65 -3.89 13.60
C VAL A 263 6.87 -3.22 12.46
N MET A 264 5.76 -3.83 12.04
CA MET A 264 4.94 -3.36 10.92
C MET A 264 4.29 -1.99 11.16
N VAL A 265 4.03 -1.66 12.42
CA VAL A 265 3.45 -0.37 12.83
C VAL A 265 4.52 0.73 12.96
N LYS A 266 5.82 0.43 12.86
CA LYS A 266 6.88 1.45 12.94
C LYS A 266 6.95 2.31 11.69
N PHE A 267 6.85 1.69 10.51
CA PHE A 267 6.98 2.36 9.22
C PHE A 267 5.62 2.46 8.52
N PRO A 268 5.25 3.55 7.84
CA PRO A 268 6.05 4.76 7.61
C PRO A 268 6.26 5.59 8.89
N THR A 269 5.25 5.71 9.75
CA THR A 269 5.42 6.22 11.13
C THR A 269 4.40 5.56 12.05
N LYS A 270 4.71 5.43 13.35
CA LYS A 270 3.72 4.98 14.35
C LYS A 270 2.45 5.83 14.34
N ARG A 271 2.59 7.15 14.09
CA ARG A 271 1.47 8.09 13.96
C ARG A 271 0.64 7.86 12.70
N TYR A 272 1.23 7.39 11.61
CA TYR A 272 0.49 7.00 10.42
C TYR A 272 -0.47 5.83 10.69
N TRP A 273 -0.14 4.90 11.59
CA TRP A 273 -1.02 3.75 11.88
C TRP A 273 -1.98 4.03 13.04
N LEU A 274 -1.45 4.57 14.15
CA LEU A 274 -2.18 4.70 15.41
C LEU A 274 -2.66 6.13 15.69
N GLY A 275 -2.12 7.13 14.99
CA GLY A 275 -2.49 8.53 15.20
C GLY A 275 -3.92 8.82 14.78
N ARG A 276 -4.52 9.82 15.42
CA ARG A 276 -5.87 10.30 15.14
C ARG A 276 -6.03 10.75 13.68
N GLU A 277 -7.24 10.60 13.15
CA GLU A 277 -7.63 11.21 11.88
C GLU A 277 -7.87 12.69 12.11
N GLU A 278 -6.84 13.50 11.87
CA GLU A 278 -6.91 14.96 11.82
C GLU A 278 -7.41 15.47 10.46
N PHE A 279 -8.13 14.65 9.69
CA PHE A 279 -8.43 14.88 8.28
C PHE A 279 -9.93 14.87 8.02
N ASP A 280 -10.58 15.85 8.64
CA ASP A 280 -11.63 16.67 8.06
C ASP A 280 -11.38 18.05 8.67
N GLY A 281 -11.79 19.14 8.02
CA GLY A 281 -11.73 20.49 8.60
C GLY A 281 -12.36 20.64 9.99
N GLN A 282 -12.94 19.57 10.56
CA GLN A 282 -13.30 19.38 11.96
C GLN A 282 -12.10 19.60 12.89
N SER A 283 -11.85 20.87 13.18
CA SER A 283 -10.88 21.31 14.17
C SER A 283 -11.10 20.56 15.51
N ASP A 284 -10.03 20.37 16.29
CA ASP A 284 -10.12 19.81 17.65
C ASP A 284 -11.17 20.53 18.51
N TRP A 285 -11.43 21.79 18.16
CA TRP A 285 -12.47 22.63 18.73
C TRP A 285 -13.90 22.18 18.39
N GLU A 286 -14.21 21.84 17.13
CA GLU A 286 -15.53 21.33 16.75
C GLU A 286 -15.85 19.97 17.37
N ARG A 287 -14.83 19.17 17.69
CA ARG A 287 -15.00 17.93 18.45
C ARG A 287 -15.21 18.20 19.94
N ALA A 288 -14.46 19.14 20.52
CA ALA A 288 -14.63 19.55 21.91
C ALA A 288 -16.01 20.15 22.20
N THR A 289 -16.63 20.80 21.21
CA THR A 289 -18.01 21.29 21.31
C THR A 289 -19.03 20.16 21.13
N SER A 290 -18.83 19.23 20.19
CA SER A 290 -19.71 18.06 20.02
C SER A 290 -19.72 17.10 21.22
N GLY A 291 -18.57 16.90 21.88
CA GLY A 291 -18.44 15.99 23.01
C GLY A 291 -19.17 16.45 24.28
N ARG A 292 -19.38 17.76 24.48
CA ARG A 292 -20.17 18.29 25.61
C ARG A 292 -21.67 18.00 25.48
N PHE A 293 -22.17 17.81 24.27
CA PHE A 293 -23.58 17.47 24.04
C PHE A 293 -23.82 15.96 24.08
N GLU A 294 -22.84 15.14 23.70
CA GLU A 294 -22.92 13.68 23.82
C GLU A 294 -22.71 13.18 25.26
N SER A 295 -21.87 13.85 26.06
CA SER A 295 -21.72 13.51 27.48
C SER A 295 -22.99 13.80 28.31
N GLY A 296 -23.91 14.62 27.78
CA GLY A 296 -25.26 14.82 28.33
C GLY A 296 -26.22 13.65 28.15
N ARG A 297 -25.82 12.60 27.40
CA ARG A 297 -26.56 11.32 27.29
C ARG A 297 -26.04 10.21 28.21
N GLN A 298 -25.17 10.53 29.18
CA GLN A 298 -25.19 9.72 30.39
C GLN A 298 -26.59 9.90 30.97
N ALA A 299 -27.44 8.88 30.80
CA ALA A 299 -28.75 8.80 31.41
C ALA A 299 -28.55 9.20 32.88
N LEU A 300 -29.03 10.39 33.24
CA LEU A 300 -29.18 10.80 34.61
C LEU A 300 -29.91 9.63 35.26
N LYS A 301 -29.20 8.85 36.08
CA LYS A 301 -29.78 7.83 36.95
C LYS A 301 -30.57 8.57 38.02
N VAL A 302 -31.63 9.26 37.61
CA VAL A 302 -32.74 9.57 38.49
C VAL A 302 -33.29 8.20 38.82
N LYS A 303 -33.01 7.76 40.05
CA LYS A 303 -33.58 6.55 40.63
C LYS A 303 -35.06 6.83 40.78
N VAL A 304 -35.83 6.65 39.70
CA VAL A 304 -37.29 6.56 39.77
C VAL A 304 -37.54 5.24 40.48
N PRO A 305 -38.04 5.24 41.73
CA PRO A 305 -38.45 4.01 42.36
C PRO A 305 -39.55 3.44 41.48
N ASN A 306 -39.38 2.17 41.12
CA ASN A 306 -40.30 1.41 40.30
C ASN A 306 -41.71 1.49 40.92
N GLN A 307 -42.61 2.29 40.36
CA GLN A 307 -44.00 2.30 40.77
C GLN A 307 -44.90 2.67 39.60
N GLU A 308 -45.54 1.62 39.09
CA GLU A 308 -46.94 1.54 38.66
C GLU A 308 -47.60 2.83 38.14
N VAL A 309 -48.01 2.75 36.89
CA VAL A 309 -48.93 3.64 36.15
C VAL A 309 -49.77 4.54 37.06
N GLY A 310 -49.28 5.75 37.31
CA GLY A 310 -49.93 6.71 38.18
C GLY A 310 -49.30 8.09 38.09
N VAL A 311 -50.14 9.13 38.16
CA VAL A 311 -49.71 10.54 38.15
C VAL A 311 -48.80 10.79 39.35
N GLY A 312 -47.58 11.27 39.09
CA GLY A 312 -46.50 11.32 40.08
C GLY A 312 -46.84 12.10 41.37
N GLU A 313 -46.15 11.72 42.45
CA GLU A 313 -46.29 12.24 43.82
C GLU A 313 -46.35 13.78 43.92
N ARG A 314 -45.57 14.48 43.08
CA ARG A 314 -45.55 15.96 43.02
C ARG A 314 -46.89 16.54 42.60
N GLU A 315 -47.57 15.88 41.67
CA GLU A 315 -48.86 16.33 41.16
C GLU A 315 -50.02 15.88 42.05
N ARG A 316 -49.90 14.75 42.75
CA ARG A 316 -50.79 14.41 43.86
C ARG A 316 -50.78 15.50 44.95
N ARG A 317 -49.59 16.00 45.31
CA ARG A 317 -49.43 17.04 46.34
C ARG A 317 -49.87 18.45 45.89
N ALA A 318 -49.76 18.74 44.59
CA ALA A 318 -50.30 19.96 44.01
C ALA A 318 -51.85 19.97 44.03
N ARG A 319 -52.47 18.80 43.84
CA ARG A 319 -53.93 18.63 43.88
C ARG A 319 -54.50 18.58 45.31
N SER A 320 -53.72 18.10 46.29
CA SER A 320 -54.14 18.07 47.70
C SER A 320 -53.93 19.39 48.45
N GLY A 321 -53.39 20.43 47.80
CA GLY A 321 -53.19 21.75 48.40
C GLY A 321 -52.12 21.82 49.50
N THR A 322 -51.41 20.72 49.76
CA THR A 322 -50.36 20.64 50.79
C THR A 322 -48.98 20.72 50.14
N GLY A 323 -48.68 21.89 49.56
CA GLY A 323 -47.34 22.25 49.10
C GLY A 323 -46.46 22.70 50.28
N PRO A 324 -45.13 22.50 50.21
CA PRO A 324 -44.23 23.03 51.24
C PRO A 324 -44.31 24.56 51.28
N PRO A 325 -44.19 25.19 52.47
CA PRO A 325 -44.29 26.64 52.61
C PRO A 325 -43.19 27.33 51.79
N PRO A 326 -43.48 28.50 51.18
CA PRO A 326 -42.49 29.24 50.42
C PRO A 326 -41.31 29.64 51.32
N PRO A 327 -40.07 29.61 50.80
CA PRO A 327 -38.92 30.02 51.58
C PRO A 327 -39.04 31.48 52.00
N LEU A 328 -38.83 31.74 53.29
CA LEU A 328 -38.83 33.08 53.89
C LEU A 328 -37.78 33.95 53.19
N ALA A 329 -38.18 35.15 52.77
CA ALA A 329 -37.29 36.12 52.16
C ALA A 329 -36.16 36.55 53.13
N PRO A 330 -34.92 36.76 52.66
CA PRO A 330 -33.81 37.14 53.51
C PRO A 330 -33.98 38.60 53.97
N GLY A 331 -34.52 38.79 55.17
CA GLY A 331 -34.67 40.14 55.75
C GLY A 331 -35.37 40.27 57.11
N SER A 332 -35.90 39.20 57.72
CA SER A 332 -36.69 39.34 58.97
C SER A 332 -36.00 38.82 60.24
N LEU A 333 -34.68 38.92 60.34
CA LEU A 333 -33.96 38.76 61.61
C LEU A 333 -33.86 40.13 62.29
N GLY A 334 -34.85 40.48 63.08
CA GLY A 334 -34.83 41.75 63.79
C GLY A 334 -36.06 42.04 64.62
N LYS A 335 -36.26 41.33 65.73
CA LYS A 335 -36.87 41.92 66.92
C LYS A 335 -36.45 41.17 68.17
N LYS A 336 -35.56 41.82 68.94
CA LYS A 336 -35.27 41.49 70.33
C LYS A 336 -36.57 41.59 71.14
N ILE A 337 -36.80 40.61 72.00
CA ILE A 337 -37.81 40.68 73.06
C ILE A 337 -37.09 41.24 74.30
N PRO A 338 -37.59 42.31 74.93
CA PRO A 338 -37.12 42.75 76.25
C PRO A 338 -37.80 41.96 77.37
N GLU A 339 -37.00 41.70 78.41
CA GLU A 339 -37.28 41.23 79.79
C GLU A 339 -38.14 39.97 79.98
#